data_AF-A0A7J8YH93-F1
#
_entry.id   AF-A0A7J8YH93-F1
#
_cell.length_a   1.000
_cell.length_b   1.000
_cell.length_c   1.000
_cell.angle_alpha   90.00
_cell.angle_beta   90.00
_cell.angle_gamma   90.00
#
_symmetry.space_group_name_H-M   'P 1'
#
loop_
_entity.id
_entity.type
_entity.pdbx_description
1 polymer ?
#
loop_
_entity_poly.entity_id
_entity_poly.type
_entity_poly.pdbx_seq_one_letter_code
_entity_poly.pdbx_strand_id
1 'polypeptide(L)'
;MKKWYGGALVASLFMLLVLRYVMKNLVEESYLMNPFSPNATNPLEWVHITGSPTVQYPVNASQVISVDAIAFSLFAQRNLSEGEQQSLFTWNLLKNLINHSHALPNGVEAIKEAGSAWNRLMALVQEKKLGYANDNSSKKAKEKQCPHFLNKMNATEPDKCDYKLRVPCGLTQGSSITIIGIPNGLLGDFRIDLTGEALPGEPDPPIILHYNVRLHGDKITEDPVIVQNTWTIAHDWGEEDRCPPSTPDKNRKVDELDQCIKLISKDDNRTVSPHSHGSRKSSVGLQGVKYFPFKHGSLFVATLRVGSEGIQMTVDGKHITSFAYRETLEPWLVSEVRISGDLKLISVLASGLPTSEDSDLTVNLEALKAIPISHQKPVDLFIGVFSTANNFKRRMALRRTWMQYPEVRSGTVAVRFFVGMHKNQIVNEELWNEARTYGDIQLMPFVDYYSLITWKTLAICTFGTEVVSAKFVMKTDDDAFLRVGEVVASLSRISMTRGLLYGLINSDSQPHRSTDSKWFISPEEWSEEKYPPWAHGPGYVVSYDIAKAVYNRFNEGRLKMFKLEDVAMGIWIDDMKKEGLEVRYEKEERIFTEGCKDGYVIAHYQGPREMMCLWQKLQETKRARCCGDP
;
A
#
# COMPACT_ATOMS: atom_id res chain seq x y z
N MET A 1 68.89 21.92 -7.26
CA MET A 1 68.33 20.58 -6.99
C MET A 1 67.05 20.71 -6.16
N LYS A 2 65.85 20.71 -6.77
CA LYS A 2 64.55 20.52 -6.07
C LYS A 2 63.38 20.62 -7.06
N LYS A 3 63.24 19.63 -7.95
CA LYS A 3 61.99 19.28 -8.64
C LYS A 3 62.15 17.84 -9.08
N TRP A 4 61.52 16.88 -8.38
CA TRP A 4 61.22 15.50 -8.83
C TRP A 4 60.58 14.64 -7.71
N TYR A 5 59.70 15.22 -6.88
CA TYR A 5 58.97 14.44 -5.85
C TYR A 5 57.45 14.32 -6.09
N GLY A 6 56.88 15.05 -7.05
CA GLY A 6 55.44 14.97 -7.37
C GLY A 6 55.06 13.75 -8.22
N GLY A 7 55.86 13.39 -9.23
CA GLY A 7 55.54 12.30 -10.16
C GLY A 7 55.61 10.90 -9.53
N ALA A 8 56.52 10.70 -8.57
CA ALA A 8 56.67 9.42 -7.88
C ALA A 8 55.49 9.09 -6.94
N LEU A 9 54.87 10.12 -6.35
CA LEU A 9 53.71 9.97 -5.47
C LEU A 9 52.43 9.61 -6.24
N VAL A 10 52.23 10.21 -7.43
CA VAL A 10 51.08 9.89 -8.29
C VAL A 10 51.21 8.48 -8.89
N ALA A 11 52.41 8.08 -9.32
CA ALA A 11 52.65 6.73 -9.84
C ALA A 11 52.46 5.65 -8.75
N SER A 12 52.86 5.93 -7.51
CA SER A 12 52.67 5.02 -6.37
C SER A 12 51.20 4.81 -5.99
N LEU A 13 50.40 5.90 -5.97
CA LEU A 13 48.96 5.84 -5.72
C LEU A 13 48.19 5.11 -6.83
N PHE A 14 48.59 5.29 -8.09
CA PHE A 14 47.99 4.57 -9.22
C PHE A 14 48.30 3.07 -9.18
N MET A 15 49.54 2.69 -8.86
CA MET A 15 49.94 1.29 -8.70
C MET A 15 49.20 0.59 -7.54
N LEU A 16 48.94 1.28 -6.43
CA LEU A 16 48.16 0.75 -5.31
C LEU A 16 46.68 0.54 -5.65
N LEU A 17 46.08 1.39 -6.49
CA LEU A 17 44.71 1.23 -6.97
C LEU A 17 44.58 0.06 -7.95
N VAL A 18 45.57 -0.13 -8.83
CA VAL A 18 45.63 -1.29 -9.73
C VAL A 18 45.84 -2.59 -8.95
N LEU A 19 46.72 -2.60 -7.93
CA LEU A 19 46.92 -3.78 -7.08
C LEU A 19 45.65 -4.16 -6.29
N ARG A 20 44.88 -3.17 -5.81
CA ARG A 20 43.59 -3.40 -5.15
C ARG A 20 42.52 -3.94 -6.11
N TYR A 21 42.52 -3.48 -7.35
CA TYR A 21 41.61 -3.97 -8.39
C TYR A 21 41.93 -5.41 -8.80
N VAL A 22 43.22 -5.76 -8.93
CA VAL A 22 43.67 -7.12 -9.28
C VAL A 22 43.45 -8.12 -8.13
N MET A 23 43.67 -7.72 -6.87
CA MET A 23 43.44 -8.59 -5.71
C MET A 23 41.95 -8.87 -5.44
N LYS A 24 41.04 -7.96 -5.81
CA LYS A 24 39.59 -8.18 -5.66
C LYS A 24 39.02 -9.15 -6.68
N ASN A 25 39.65 -9.26 -7.86
CA ASN A 25 39.23 -10.13 -8.95
C ASN A 25 39.90 -11.52 -8.94
N LEU A 26 40.85 -11.78 -8.03
CA LEU A 26 41.56 -13.07 -7.96
C LEU A 26 41.01 -14.05 -6.91
N VAL A 27 39.94 -13.69 -6.17
CA VAL A 27 39.42 -14.48 -5.04
C VAL A 27 38.11 -15.21 -5.38
N GLU A 28 37.55 -15.06 -6.58
CA GLU A 28 36.25 -15.65 -6.93
C GLU A 28 36.32 -16.94 -7.78
N GLU A 29 37.51 -17.46 -8.11
CA GLU A 29 37.64 -18.77 -8.76
C GLU A 29 38.78 -19.59 -8.15
N SER A 30 38.47 -20.87 -7.89
CA SER A 30 39.36 -22.01 -7.55
C SER A 30 39.53 -22.41 -6.06
N TYR A 31 38.64 -23.29 -5.60
CA TYR A 31 39.04 -24.41 -4.74
C TYR A 31 38.40 -25.71 -5.26
N LEU A 32 39.19 -26.55 -5.94
CA LEU A 32 38.91 -27.97 -6.11
C LEU A 32 40.19 -28.80 -5.94
N MET A 33 40.04 -29.83 -5.10
CA MET A 33 40.70 -31.14 -5.03
C MET A 33 42.23 -31.24 -5.01
N ASN A 34 42.76 -32.09 -4.09
CA ASN A 34 43.46 -33.35 -4.45
C ASN A 34 43.74 -34.27 -3.22
N PRO A 35 44.34 -35.49 -3.34
CA PRO A 35 43.62 -36.78 -3.28
C PRO A 35 44.21 -37.78 -2.25
N PHE A 36 43.62 -38.99 -2.10
CA PHE A 36 44.28 -40.32 -2.07
C PHE A 36 43.28 -41.43 -1.65
N SER A 37 43.20 -42.48 -2.49
CA SER A 37 42.52 -43.80 -2.32
C SER A 37 43.46 -44.80 -1.56
N PRO A 38 43.11 -46.09 -1.20
CA PRO A 38 42.14 -47.02 -1.84
C PRO A 38 41.42 -48.13 -1.00
N ASN A 39 40.50 -48.82 -1.69
CA ASN A 39 40.03 -50.23 -1.57
C ASN A 39 39.42 -50.81 -0.27
N ALA A 40 38.13 -51.24 -0.36
CA ALA A 40 37.64 -52.55 0.13
C ALA A 40 36.21 -52.89 -0.38
N THR A 41 36.12 -54.02 -1.11
CA THR A 41 35.06 -55.06 -1.20
C THR A 41 33.57 -54.81 -0.90
N ASN A 42 32.73 -55.21 -1.87
CA ASN A 42 31.29 -55.58 -1.83
C ASN A 42 31.05 -56.84 -0.96
N PRO A 43 29.84 -57.17 -0.40
CA PRO A 43 28.68 -57.64 -1.22
C PRO A 43 27.22 -57.54 -0.64
N LEU A 44 26.18 -57.69 -1.52
CA LEU A 44 24.80 -58.25 -1.30
C LEU A 44 23.77 -57.43 -0.42
N GLU A 45 22.43 -57.35 -0.58
CA GLU A 45 21.37 -58.01 -1.36
C GLU A 45 20.00 -57.26 -1.18
N TRP A 46 19.23 -56.99 -2.28
CA TRP A 46 17.74 -56.92 -2.48
C TRP A 46 16.85 -55.96 -1.61
N VAL A 47 15.73 -55.34 -2.03
CA VAL A 47 14.59 -55.69 -2.91
C VAL A 47 13.95 -54.40 -3.47
N HIS A 48 13.48 -54.44 -4.72
CA HIS A 48 12.62 -53.43 -5.37
C HIS A 48 11.18 -53.42 -4.83
N ILE A 49 10.60 -52.24 -4.58
CA ILE A 49 9.17 -51.98 -4.81
C ILE A 49 8.99 -50.64 -5.55
N THR A 50 8.18 -50.72 -6.60
CA THR A 50 7.82 -49.77 -7.65
C THR A 50 7.14 -48.48 -7.15
N GLY A 51 7.57 -47.34 -7.70
CA GLY A 51 6.88 -46.04 -7.61
C GLY A 51 7.12 -45.20 -8.86
N SER A 52 6.01 -44.75 -9.46
CA SER A 52 5.75 -43.79 -10.56
C SER A 52 6.92 -42.91 -11.07
N PRO A 53 6.99 -42.57 -12.39
CA PRO A 53 8.10 -41.80 -12.95
C PRO A 53 8.18 -40.40 -12.34
N THR A 54 9.32 -40.17 -11.67
CA THR A 54 9.82 -38.87 -11.25
C THR A 54 10.00 -37.99 -12.48
N VAL A 55 9.14 -36.99 -12.64
CA VAL A 55 9.42 -35.85 -13.50
C VAL A 55 10.60 -35.10 -12.86
N GLN A 56 11.75 -35.18 -13.50
CA GLN A 56 12.94 -34.43 -13.11
C GLN A 56 12.64 -32.93 -13.23
N TYR A 57 12.65 -32.24 -12.09
CA TYR A 57 12.70 -30.79 -12.03
C TYR A 57 14.06 -30.30 -12.52
N PRO A 58 14.13 -29.27 -13.39
CA PRO A 58 15.40 -28.63 -13.68
C PRO A 58 15.82 -27.77 -12.48
N VAL A 59 17.08 -27.95 -12.10
CA VAL A 59 17.84 -27.22 -11.09
C VAL A 59 17.89 -25.73 -11.42
N ASN A 60 17.80 -24.92 -10.36
CA ASN A 60 17.94 -23.46 -10.33
C ASN A 60 19.06 -22.94 -11.25
N ALA A 61 18.66 -22.16 -12.25
CA ALA A 61 19.43 -21.04 -12.76
C ALA A 61 18.59 -19.79 -12.50
N SER A 62 19.21 -18.72 -12.01
CA SER A 62 18.66 -17.36 -12.00
C SER A 62 18.33 -16.93 -13.43
N GLN A 63 17.18 -17.36 -13.94
CA GLN A 63 16.71 -16.94 -15.25
C GLN A 63 16.23 -15.50 -15.15
N VAL A 64 16.97 -14.61 -15.81
CA VAL A 64 16.43 -13.34 -16.29
C VAL A 64 15.20 -13.68 -17.13
N ILE A 65 14.00 -13.52 -16.56
CA ILE A 65 12.75 -13.71 -17.29
C ILE A 65 12.73 -12.65 -18.38
N SER A 66 12.72 -13.06 -19.65
CA SER A 66 12.65 -12.13 -20.77
C SER A 66 11.43 -11.22 -20.63
N VAL A 67 11.60 -9.93 -20.92
CA VAL A 67 10.53 -8.94 -21.09
C VAL A 67 9.41 -9.49 -22.00
N ASP A 68 9.77 -10.30 -23.00
CA ASP A 68 8.82 -10.94 -23.91
C ASP A 68 7.93 -11.98 -23.20
N ALA A 69 8.46 -12.71 -22.22
CA ALA A 69 7.70 -13.70 -21.46
C ALA A 69 6.70 -13.01 -20.51
N ILE A 70 7.11 -11.90 -19.89
CA ILE A 70 6.24 -11.06 -19.07
C ILE A 70 5.13 -10.45 -19.93
N ALA A 71 5.51 -9.87 -21.09
CA ALA A 71 4.56 -9.29 -22.04
C ALA A 71 3.54 -10.32 -22.53
N PHE A 72 4.00 -11.53 -22.88
CA PHE A 72 3.13 -12.63 -23.29
C PHE A 72 2.15 -13.02 -22.18
N SER A 73 2.58 -13.08 -20.91
CA SER A 73 1.71 -13.48 -19.80
C SER A 73 0.54 -12.50 -19.55
N LEU A 74 0.82 -11.19 -19.64
CA LEU A 74 -0.14 -10.12 -19.32
C LEU A 74 -1.01 -9.70 -20.49
N PHE A 75 -0.45 -9.67 -21.71
CA PHE A 75 -1.08 -9.07 -22.89
C PHE A 75 -1.45 -10.10 -23.97
N ALA A 76 -1.35 -11.40 -23.68
CA ALA A 76 -1.88 -12.43 -24.57
C ALA A 76 -3.38 -12.21 -24.83
N GLN A 77 -3.79 -12.42 -26.08
CA GLN A 77 -5.19 -12.37 -26.47
C GLN A 77 -5.97 -13.48 -25.75
N ARG A 78 -7.15 -13.13 -25.21
CA ARG A 78 -8.04 -14.04 -24.51
C ARG A 78 -9.47 -13.82 -24.97
N ASN A 79 -10.25 -14.91 -24.99
CA ASN A 79 -11.67 -14.87 -25.34
C ASN A 79 -12.50 -14.35 -24.14
N LEU A 80 -12.56 -13.03 -24.02
CA LEU A 80 -13.36 -12.33 -23.02
C LEU A 80 -14.66 -11.81 -23.64
N SER A 81 -15.75 -11.85 -22.87
CA SER A 81 -17.01 -11.21 -23.25
C SER A 81 -16.88 -9.69 -23.32
N GLU A 82 -17.79 -9.03 -24.03
CA GLU A 82 -17.77 -7.56 -24.18
C GLU A 82 -17.75 -6.83 -22.83
N GLY A 83 -18.56 -7.27 -21.87
CA GLY A 83 -18.57 -6.71 -20.51
C GLY A 83 -17.26 -6.92 -19.74
N GLU A 84 -16.57 -8.05 -19.96
CA GLU A 84 -15.25 -8.30 -19.36
C GLU A 84 -14.15 -7.43 -20.00
N GLN A 85 -14.26 -7.14 -21.30
CA GLN A 85 -13.33 -6.27 -22.02
C GLN A 85 -13.43 -4.81 -21.57
N GLN A 86 -14.61 -4.35 -21.13
CA GLN A 86 -14.80 -2.98 -20.64
C GLN A 86 -13.89 -2.64 -19.46
N SER A 87 -13.53 -3.62 -18.63
CA SER A 87 -12.61 -3.40 -17.50
C SER A 87 -11.13 -3.40 -17.89
N LEU A 88 -10.81 -3.62 -19.16
CA LEU A 88 -9.46 -3.75 -19.69
C LEU A 88 -9.15 -2.72 -20.79
N PHE A 89 -9.98 -1.70 -20.98
CA PHE A 89 -9.76 -0.70 -22.03
C PHE A 89 -8.41 0.03 -21.88
N THR A 90 -7.97 0.29 -20.64
CA THR A 90 -6.64 0.88 -20.40
C THR A 90 -5.51 -0.15 -20.49
N TRP A 91 -5.79 -1.45 -20.32
CA TRP A 91 -4.78 -2.50 -20.15
C TRP A 91 -3.76 -2.50 -21.29
N ASN A 92 -4.22 -2.68 -22.54
CA ASN A 92 -3.34 -2.75 -23.70
C ASN A 92 -2.65 -1.42 -24.04
N LEU A 93 -3.26 -0.29 -23.67
CA LEU A 93 -2.66 1.04 -23.88
C LEU A 93 -1.45 1.26 -22.96
N LEU A 94 -1.37 0.50 -21.85
CA LEU A 94 -0.28 0.54 -20.89
C LEU A 94 0.81 -0.51 -21.15
N LYS A 95 0.80 -1.21 -22.29
CA LYS A 95 1.84 -2.22 -22.62
C LYS A 95 3.28 -1.67 -22.52
N ASN A 96 3.47 -0.38 -22.83
CA ASN A 96 4.76 0.29 -22.78
C ASN A 96 5.28 0.52 -21.35
N LEU A 97 4.49 0.22 -20.31
CA LEU A 97 4.95 0.23 -18.92
C LEU A 97 6.09 -0.76 -18.71
N ILE A 98 6.10 -1.89 -19.42
CA ILE A 98 7.16 -2.89 -19.29
C ILE A 98 8.53 -2.27 -19.61
N ASN A 99 8.59 -1.40 -20.64
CA ASN A 99 9.82 -0.72 -21.05
C ASN A 99 10.29 0.32 -20.02
N HIS A 100 9.38 0.80 -19.17
CA HIS A 100 9.65 1.81 -18.14
C HIS A 100 9.56 1.23 -16.72
N SER A 101 9.58 -0.10 -16.58
CA SER A 101 9.35 -0.80 -15.32
C SER A 101 10.44 -0.54 -14.27
N HIS A 102 11.63 -0.16 -14.71
CA HIS A 102 12.75 0.23 -13.84
C HIS A 102 12.70 1.70 -13.39
N ALA A 103 11.79 2.51 -13.95
CA ALA A 103 11.76 3.95 -13.69
C ALA A 103 11.12 4.30 -12.33
N LEU A 104 10.42 3.36 -11.70
CA LEU A 104 9.86 3.49 -10.36
C LEU A 104 10.25 2.28 -9.49
N PRO A 105 10.39 2.46 -8.17
CA PRO A 105 10.65 1.35 -7.25
C PRO A 105 9.59 0.24 -7.38
N ASN A 106 10.05 -1.01 -7.37
CA ASN A 106 9.21 -2.22 -7.41
C ASN A 106 8.41 -2.43 -8.71
N GLY A 107 8.62 -1.63 -9.76
CA GLY A 107 7.84 -1.70 -11.00
C GLY A 107 7.96 -3.02 -11.75
N VAL A 108 9.17 -3.59 -11.84
CA VAL A 108 9.40 -4.90 -12.49
C VAL A 108 8.68 -6.02 -11.73
N GLU A 109 8.82 -6.03 -10.40
CA GLU A 109 8.20 -7.03 -9.53
C GLU A 109 6.67 -6.97 -9.63
N ALA A 110 6.10 -5.77 -9.55
CA ALA A 110 4.66 -5.56 -9.64
C ALA A 110 4.05 -6.09 -10.94
N ILE A 111 4.73 -5.88 -12.08
CA ILE A 111 4.29 -6.38 -13.39
C ILE A 111 4.41 -7.92 -13.42
N LYS A 112 5.52 -8.50 -12.93
CA LYS A 112 5.72 -9.95 -12.88
C LYS A 112 4.66 -10.65 -12.02
N GLU A 113 4.38 -10.10 -10.85
CA GLU A 113 3.36 -10.60 -9.93
C GLU A 113 1.97 -10.48 -10.53
N ALA A 114 1.67 -9.37 -11.21
CA ALA A 114 0.40 -9.19 -11.91
C ALA A 114 0.22 -10.22 -13.03
N GLY A 115 1.27 -10.55 -13.79
CA GLY A 115 1.21 -11.60 -14.81
C GLY A 115 0.82 -12.95 -14.20
N SER A 116 1.39 -13.28 -13.05
CA SER A 116 1.08 -14.50 -12.31
C SER A 116 -0.36 -14.50 -11.76
N ALA A 117 -0.78 -13.40 -11.13
CA ALA A 117 -2.12 -13.23 -10.60
C ALA A 117 -3.19 -13.27 -11.72
N TRP A 118 -2.92 -12.61 -12.85
CA TRP A 118 -3.80 -12.59 -14.01
C TRP A 118 -3.96 -13.97 -14.62
N ASN A 119 -2.87 -14.72 -14.79
CA ASN A 119 -2.94 -16.10 -15.28
C ASN A 119 -3.78 -17.01 -14.39
N ARG A 120 -3.60 -16.94 -13.07
CA ARG A 120 -4.41 -17.71 -12.10
C ARG A 120 -5.88 -17.34 -12.18
N LEU A 121 -6.19 -16.04 -12.20
CA LEU A 121 -7.57 -15.57 -12.32
C LEU A 121 -8.23 -16.06 -13.62
N MET A 122 -7.54 -15.94 -14.75
CA MET A 122 -8.09 -16.35 -16.05
C MET A 122 -8.29 -17.86 -16.14
N ALA A 123 -7.40 -18.66 -15.54
CA ALA A 123 -7.59 -20.11 -15.45
C ALA A 123 -8.87 -20.45 -14.68
N LEU A 124 -9.09 -19.83 -13.51
CA LEU A 124 -10.29 -20.01 -12.70
C LEU A 124 -11.57 -19.55 -13.42
N VAL A 125 -11.51 -18.43 -14.14
CA VAL A 125 -12.65 -17.94 -14.94
C VAL A 125 -12.99 -18.93 -16.05
N GLN A 126 -11.99 -19.51 -16.72
CA GLN A 126 -12.19 -20.51 -17.77
C GLN A 126 -12.76 -21.82 -17.20
N GLU A 127 -12.24 -22.30 -16.08
CA GLU A 127 -12.77 -23.47 -15.36
C GLU A 127 -14.22 -23.27 -14.95
N LYS A 128 -14.58 -22.09 -14.39
CA LYS A 128 -15.96 -21.76 -14.05
C LYS A 128 -16.85 -21.75 -15.31
N LYS A 129 -16.40 -21.14 -16.42
CA LYS A 129 -17.14 -21.14 -17.70
C LYS A 129 -17.42 -22.56 -18.22
N LEU A 130 -16.47 -23.49 -18.06
CA LEU A 130 -16.61 -24.90 -18.46
C LEU A 130 -17.47 -25.71 -17.47
N GLY A 131 -17.36 -25.44 -16.16
CA GLY A 131 -18.09 -26.14 -15.10
C GLY A 131 -19.60 -25.82 -15.05
N TYR A 132 -20.02 -24.62 -15.45
CA TYR A 132 -21.44 -24.27 -15.57
C TYR A 132 -22.19 -25.11 -16.64
N ALA A 133 -21.49 -25.84 -17.51
CA ALA A 133 -22.12 -26.71 -18.49
C ALA A 133 -22.55 -28.09 -17.91
N ASN A 134 -22.06 -28.48 -16.73
CA ASN A 134 -22.15 -29.87 -16.26
C ASN A 134 -22.69 -30.11 -14.85
N ASP A 135 -23.20 -29.11 -14.11
CA ASP A 135 -23.78 -29.42 -12.80
C ASP A 135 -25.02 -28.61 -12.44
N ASN A 136 -26.12 -29.35 -12.25
CA ASN A 136 -27.41 -28.90 -11.74
C ASN A 136 -27.54 -29.21 -10.24
N SER A 137 -26.41 -29.19 -9.49
CA SER A 137 -26.39 -29.58 -8.07
C SER A 137 -25.81 -28.51 -7.13
N SER A 138 -26.65 -28.21 -6.14
CA SER A 138 -26.36 -27.55 -4.86
C SER A 138 -26.18 -26.03 -4.83
N LYS A 139 -27.31 -25.37 -4.58
CA LYS A 139 -27.42 -24.22 -3.68
C LYS A 139 -26.80 -24.55 -2.29
N LYS A 140 -25.47 -24.65 -2.19
CA LYS A 140 -24.79 -24.34 -0.93
C LYS A 140 -24.73 -22.82 -0.85
N ALA A 141 -25.26 -22.23 0.21
CA ALA A 141 -25.11 -20.80 0.47
C ALA A 141 -23.64 -20.44 0.24
N LYS A 142 -23.35 -19.56 -0.73
CA LYS A 142 -21.97 -19.15 -1.02
C LYS A 142 -21.42 -18.49 0.24
N GLU A 143 -20.63 -19.21 1.03
CA GLU A 143 -19.87 -18.59 2.10
C GLU A 143 -19.04 -17.46 1.48
N LYS A 144 -19.16 -16.25 2.02
CA LYS A 144 -18.41 -15.09 1.53
C LYS A 144 -16.92 -15.38 1.66
N GLN A 145 -16.19 -15.35 0.55
CA GLN A 145 -14.75 -15.62 0.55
C GLN A 145 -13.96 -14.58 1.36
N CYS A 146 -14.48 -13.34 1.40
CA CYS A 146 -14.00 -12.25 2.25
C CYS A 146 -14.98 -11.96 3.41
N PRO A 147 -14.82 -12.60 4.57
CA PRO A 147 -15.65 -12.33 5.73
C PRO A 147 -15.28 -11.00 6.39
N HIS A 148 -16.30 -10.22 6.80
CA HIS A 148 -16.09 -8.94 7.49
C HIS A 148 -15.51 -9.10 8.92
N PHE A 149 -15.72 -10.28 9.50
CA PHE A 149 -15.43 -10.58 10.89
C PHE A 149 -14.96 -12.03 10.99
N LEU A 150 -13.92 -12.25 11.78
CA LEU A 150 -13.37 -13.56 12.11
C LEU A 150 -13.20 -13.64 13.62
N ASN A 151 -13.65 -14.73 14.23
CA ASN A 151 -13.37 -15.00 15.63
C ASN A 151 -12.84 -16.42 15.81
N LYS A 152 -11.99 -16.59 16.83
CA LYS A 152 -11.64 -17.92 17.35
C LYS A 152 -11.51 -17.80 18.86
N MET A 153 -12.50 -18.33 19.56
CA MET A 153 -12.50 -18.48 21.02
C MET A 153 -11.70 -19.73 21.41
N ASN A 154 -11.15 -19.75 22.62
CA ASN A 154 -10.33 -20.86 23.13
C ASN A 154 -9.17 -21.19 22.19
N ALA A 155 -8.46 -20.15 21.79
CA ALA A 155 -7.42 -20.21 20.78
C ALA A 155 -6.16 -21.01 21.22
N THR A 156 -6.04 -21.39 22.49
CA THR A 156 -4.97 -22.26 22.98
C THR A 156 -5.24 -23.71 22.55
N GLU A 157 -4.52 -24.20 21.55
CA GLU A 157 -4.47 -25.62 21.19
C GLU A 157 -3.28 -26.28 21.93
N PRO A 158 -3.47 -27.35 22.74
CA PRO A 158 -2.41 -27.94 23.57
C PRO A 158 -1.17 -28.42 22.80
N ASP A 159 -1.32 -28.76 21.52
CA ASP A 159 -0.29 -29.41 20.70
C ASP A 159 0.36 -28.49 19.63
N LYS A 160 0.07 -27.18 19.64
CA LYS A 160 0.69 -26.22 18.71
C LYS A 160 1.43 -25.11 19.45
N CYS A 161 2.71 -24.95 19.15
CA CYS A 161 3.53 -23.86 19.68
C CYS A 161 3.10 -22.47 19.18
N ASP A 162 2.49 -22.40 17.99
CA ASP A 162 2.10 -21.14 17.34
C ASP A 162 0.61 -21.14 16.98
N TYR A 163 -0.10 -20.10 17.41
CA TYR A 163 -1.46 -19.82 16.94
C TYR A 163 -1.44 -19.12 15.58
N LYS A 164 -2.37 -19.49 14.70
CA LYS A 164 -2.51 -18.90 13.36
C LYS A 164 -3.97 -18.54 13.08
N LEU A 165 -4.22 -17.32 12.61
CA LEU A 165 -5.51 -16.86 12.10
C LEU A 165 -5.33 -16.39 10.66
N ARG A 166 -5.98 -17.07 9.71
CA ARG A 166 -5.99 -16.67 8.30
C ARG A 166 -6.88 -15.43 8.10
N VAL A 167 -6.37 -14.45 7.37
CA VAL A 167 -7.07 -13.22 6.99
C VAL A 167 -7.14 -13.19 5.45
N PRO A 168 -8.16 -13.82 4.84
CA PRO A 168 -8.11 -14.21 3.43
C PRO A 168 -8.14 -13.04 2.44
N CYS A 169 -8.48 -11.82 2.88
CA CYS A 169 -8.58 -10.66 1.98
C CYS A 169 -7.76 -9.46 2.45
N GLY A 170 -6.82 -9.71 3.37
CA GLY A 170 -5.99 -8.66 3.96
C GLY A 170 -6.71 -7.74 4.91
N LEU A 171 -6.01 -6.65 5.23
CA LEU A 171 -6.53 -5.59 6.09
C LEU A 171 -6.67 -4.30 5.26
N THR A 172 -7.63 -3.47 5.65
CA THR A 172 -7.83 -2.12 5.11
C THR A 172 -7.90 -1.13 6.26
N GLN A 173 -7.80 0.18 5.98
CA GLN A 173 -7.98 1.20 7.01
C GLN A 173 -9.28 0.97 7.81
N GLY A 174 -9.17 1.04 9.13
CA GLY A 174 -10.25 0.73 10.07
C GLY A 174 -10.37 -0.76 10.44
N SER A 175 -9.67 -1.67 9.77
CA SER A 175 -9.54 -3.06 10.21
C SER A 175 -8.86 -3.12 11.58
N SER A 176 -9.27 -4.09 12.39
CA SER A 176 -8.68 -4.30 13.70
C SER A 176 -8.53 -5.78 14.04
N ILE A 177 -7.45 -6.11 14.74
CA ILE A 177 -7.18 -7.43 15.31
C ILE A 177 -7.07 -7.25 16.82
N THR A 178 -8.02 -7.82 17.56
CA THR A 178 -8.05 -7.80 19.03
C THR A 178 -7.64 -9.16 19.58
N ILE A 179 -6.69 -9.15 20.50
CA ILE A 179 -6.06 -10.30 21.12
C ILE A 179 -6.33 -10.20 22.63
N ILE A 180 -6.90 -11.27 23.18
CA ILE A 180 -7.17 -11.41 24.60
C ILE A 180 -6.31 -12.57 25.09
N GLY A 181 -5.43 -12.29 26.04
CA GLY A 181 -4.48 -13.28 26.53
C GLY A 181 -3.91 -12.95 27.90
N ILE A 182 -3.19 -13.91 28.47
CA ILE A 182 -2.47 -13.80 29.73
C ILE A 182 -1.02 -14.23 29.47
N PRO A 183 -0.03 -13.33 29.54
CA PRO A 183 1.38 -13.72 29.47
C PRO A 183 1.67 -14.70 30.60
N ASN A 184 2.17 -15.87 30.28
CA ASN A 184 2.41 -16.95 31.23
C ASN A 184 3.84 -17.48 31.06
N GLY A 185 4.11 -18.77 31.27
CA GLY A 185 5.44 -19.34 31.04
C GLY A 185 6.54 -18.78 31.96
N LEU A 186 7.79 -19.03 31.59
CA LEU A 186 8.96 -18.72 32.40
C LEU A 186 9.35 -17.24 32.27
N LEU A 187 9.27 -16.71 31.04
CA LEU A 187 9.65 -15.33 30.72
C LEU A 187 8.42 -14.46 30.44
N GLY A 188 7.33 -15.05 29.95
CA GLY A 188 6.13 -14.31 29.54
C GLY A 188 6.34 -13.45 28.29
N ASP A 189 7.43 -13.68 27.57
CA ASP A 189 7.73 -13.05 26.29
C ASP A 189 6.87 -13.68 25.19
N PHE A 190 6.29 -12.84 24.34
CA PHE A 190 5.45 -13.29 23.23
C PHE A 190 5.57 -12.36 22.04
N ARG A 191 5.21 -12.87 20.86
CA ARG A 191 5.22 -12.09 19.62
C ARG A 191 3.94 -12.27 18.82
N ILE A 192 3.59 -11.23 18.07
CA ILE A 192 2.48 -11.18 17.13
C ILE A 192 3.07 -10.79 15.77
N ASP A 193 2.96 -11.67 14.79
CA ASP A 193 3.42 -11.43 13.43
C ASP A 193 2.22 -11.29 12.49
N LEU A 194 2.17 -10.19 11.74
CA LEU A 194 1.30 -10.04 10.58
C LEU A 194 2.11 -10.46 9.35
N THR A 195 1.79 -11.60 8.75
CA THR A 195 2.56 -12.18 7.65
C THR A 195 1.82 -12.10 6.33
N GLY A 196 2.55 -11.90 5.24
CA GLY A 196 2.03 -11.87 3.88
C GLY A 196 1.83 -13.27 3.30
N GLU A 197 1.60 -13.35 2.00
CA GLU A 197 1.56 -14.62 1.26
C GLU A 197 2.97 -14.97 0.78
N ALA A 198 3.37 -16.24 0.89
CA ALA A 198 4.64 -16.71 0.36
C ALA A 198 4.59 -16.75 -1.18
N LEU A 199 5.60 -16.19 -1.83
CA LEU A 199 5.68 -16.21 -3.29
C LEU A 199 6.24 -17.57 -3.78
N PRO A 200 5.85 -18.03 -4.99
CA PRO A 200 6.43 -19.25 -5.55
C PRO A 200 7.96 -19.16 -5.66
N GLY A 201 8.67 -20.04 -4.97
CA GLY A 201 10.14 -20.05 -4.90
C GLY A 201 10.73 -19.40 -3.64
N GLU A 202 9.90 -18.76 -2.82
CA GLU A 202 10.29 -18.15 -1.54
C GLU A 202 9.54 -18.86 -0.40
N PRO A 203 10.21 -19.73 0.38
CA PRO A 203 9.53 -20.55 1.38
C PRO A 203 8.99 -19.74 2.56
N ASP A 204 9.63 -18.61 2.88
CA ASP A 204 9.30 -17.78 4.03
C ASP A 204 8.49 -16.55 3.59
N PRO A 205 7.26 -16.36 4.11
CA PRO A 205 6.44 -15.20 3.77
C PRO A 205 7.03 -13.92 4.38
N PRO A 206 6.84 -12.75 3.74
CA PRO A 206 7.25 -11.48 4.31
C PRO A 206 6.47 -11.19 5.61
N ILE A 207 7.12 -10.49 6.54
CA ILE A 207 6.52 -10.05 7.81
C ILE A 207 6.25 -8.55 7.71
N ILE A 208 4.97 -8.20 7.59
CA ILE A 208 4.47 -6.81 7.49
C ILE A 208 4.61 -6.09 8.83
N LEU A 209 4.41 -6.81 9.95
CA LEU A 209 4.65 -6.31 11.29
C LEU A 209 5.07 -7.48 12.18
N HIS A 210 6.26 -7.39 12.74
CA HIS A 210 6.72 -8.19 13.86
C HIS A 210 6.53 -7.37 15.13
N TYR A 211 5.65 -7.78 16.04
CA TYR A 211 5.41 -7.11 17.32
C TYR A 211 5.85 -8.00 18.47
N ASN A 212 6.99 -7.69 19.07
CA ASN A 212 7.66 -8.56 20.02
C ASN A 212 7.70 -7.94 21.42
N VAL A 213 7.04 -8.59 22.38
CA VAL A 213 6.96 -8.15 23.78
C VAL A 213 7.95 -8.94 24.62
N ARG A 214 8.87 -8.22 25.26
CA ARG A 214 9.88 -8.77 26.16
C ARG A 214 9.66 -8.24 27.57
N LEU A 215 9.13 -9.06 28.48
CA LEU A 215 8.77 -8.64 29.84
C LEU A 215 9.97 -8.48 30.76
N HIS A 216 11.07 -9.17 30.48
CA HIS A 216 12.32 -9.09 31.26
C HIS A 216 13.40 -8.25 30.57
N GLY A 217 13.04 -7.54 29.50
CA GLY A 217 13.97 -6.77 28.69
C GLY A 217 14.89 -7.62 27.83
N ASP A 218 15.89 -6.98 27.25
CA ASP A 218 16.95 -7.62 26.48
C ASP A 218 18.32 -7.02 26.84
N LYS A 219 19.38 -7.46 26.16
CA LYS A 219 20.75 -6.99 26.41
C LYS A 219 20.96 -5.49 26.14
N ILE A 220 20.02 -4.82 25.47
CA ILE A 220 20.11 -3.42 25.07
C ILE A 220 19.32 -2.55 26.04
N THR A 221 18.07 -2.91 26.32
CA THR A 221 17.16 -2.10 27.12
C THR A 221 17.18 -2.47 28.61
N GLU A 222 17.51 -3.72 28.96
CA GLU A 222 17.49 -4.33 30.31
C GLU A 222 16.14 -4.31 31.04
N ASP A 223 15.33 -3.28 30.81
CA ASP A 223 13.94 -3.12 31.22
C ASP A 223 12.95 -3.70 30.19
N PRO A 224 11.68 -3.97 30.57
CA PRO A 224 10.65 -4.44 29.66
C PRO A 224 10.54 -3.57 28.39
N VAL A 225 10.50 -4.22 27.22
CA VAL A 225 10.55 -3.54 25.91
C VAL A 225 9.64 -4.21 24.90
N ILE A 226 9.07 -3.39 24.03
CA ILE A 226 8.34 -3.78 22.83
C ILE A 226 9.23 -3.45 21.64
N VAL A 227 9.51 -4.44 20.81
CA VAL A 227 10.30 -4.29 19.58
C VAL A 227 9.40 -4.52 18.39
N GLN A 228 9.36 -3.55 17.48
CA GLN A 228 8.58 -3.61 16.25
C GLN A 228 9.51 -3.58 15.04
N ASN A 229 9.28 -4.46 14.08
CA ASN A 229 10.10 -4.53 12.88
C ASN A 229 9.31 -5.14 11.70
N THR A 230 9.94 -5.19 10.54
CA THR A 230 9.49 -5.93 9.36
C THR A 230 10.59 -6.83 8.84
N TRP A 231 10.21 -7.83 8.05
CA TRP A 231 11.16 -8.73 7.42
C TRP A 231 10.74 -9.04 5.99
N THR A 232 11.71 -9.05 5.07
CA THR A 232 11.54 -9.57 3.71
C THR A 232 12.75 -10.39 3.33
N ILE A 233 12.60 -11.32 2.38
CA ILE A 233 13.74 -12.09 1.88
C ILE A 233 14.80 -11.22 1.21
N ALA A 234 14.39 -10.11 0.57
CA ALA A 234 15.29 -9.22 -0.17
C ALA A 234 16.13 -8.31 0.74
N HIS A 235 15.58 -7.89 1.88
CA HIS A 235 16.21 -6.89 2.75
C HIS A 235 16.51 -7.40 4.17
N ASP A 236 16.19 -8.66 4.46
CA ASP A 236 16.24 -9.23 5.81
C ASP A 236 15.39 -8.39 6.80
N TRP A 237 15.74 -8.42 8.09
CA TRP A 237 15.15 -7.56 9.11
C TRP A 237 15.50 -6.09 8.87
N GLY A 238 14.48 -5.23 8.87
CA GLY A 238 14.68 -3.78 8.78
C GLY A 238 15.16 -3.15 10.10
N GLU A 239 15.09 -1.82 10.20
CA GLU A 239 15.42 -1.10 11.44
C GLU A 239 14.40 -1.40 12.55
N GLU A 240 14.83 -1.48 13.81
CA GLU A 240 13.93 -1.77 14.93
C GLU A 240 13.32 -0.49 15.52
N ASP A 241 11.99 -0.47 15.66
CA ASP A 241 11.28 0.50 16.47
C ASP A 241 11.13 -0.05 17.89
N ARG A 242 11.63 0.68 18.89
CA ARG A 242 11.68 0.22 20.29
C ARG A 242 10.82 1.09 21.20
N CYS A 243 10.08 0.43 22.08
CA CYS A 243 9.16 1.05 23.01
C CYS A 243 9.30 0.49 24.43
N PRO A 244 9.73 1.29 25.42
CA PRO A 244 10.08 2.72 25.35
C PRO A 244 11.29 3.04 24.44
N PRO A 245 11.41 4.26 23.89
CA PRO A 245 12.48 4.60 22.98
C PRO A 245 13.83 4.70 23.70
N SER A 246 14.91 4.26 23.03
CA SER A 246 16.28 4.33 23.58
C SER A 246 16.79 5.77 23.75
N THR A 247 16.19 6.74 23.03
CA THR A 247 16.50 8.18 23.15
C THR A 247 15.21 8.99 23.31
N PRO A 248 15.07 9.87 24.33
CA PRO A 248 13.82 10.59 24.61
C PRO A 248 13.37 11.60 23.53
N ASP A 249 14.27 12.07 22.66
CA ASP A 249 14.04 13.25 21.80
C ASP A 249 13.51 12.93 20.38
N LYS A 250 13.18 11.67 20.07
CA LYS A 250 12.64 11.27 18.76
C LYS A 250 11.23 10.69 18.86
N ASN A 251 10.29 11.41 19.47
CA ASN A 251 8.88 11.03 19.37
C ASN A 251 8.30 11.45 18.01
N ARG A 252 8.49 10.59 17.02
CA ARG A 252 7.80 10.69 15.72
C ARG A 252 6.31 10.44 15.91
N LYS A 253 5.51 10.95 14.99
CA LYS A 253 4.07 10.70 14.95
C LYS A 253 3.72 9.88 13.72
N VAL A 254 2.73 9.01 13.86
CA VAL A 254 2.13 8.22 12.79
C VAL A 254 0.62 8.31 12.99
N ASP A 255 -0.11 8.82 11.99
CA ASP A 255 -1.54 9.14 12.13
C ASP A 255 -1.82 10.07 13.34
N GLU A 256 -1.03 11.15 13.46
CA GLU A 256 -1.06 12.15 14.57
C GLU A 256 -0.76 11.62 15.99
N LEU A 257 -0.60 10.31 16.15
CA LEU A 257 -0.33 9.61 17.40
C LEU A 257 1.17 9.40 17.59
N ASP A 258 1.65 9.54 18.81
CA ASP A 258 3.04 9.27 19.16
C ASP A 258 3.41 7.82 18.81
N GLN A 259 4.55 7.63 18.16
CA GLN A 259 5.11 6.31 17.81
C GLN A 259 5.24 5.43 19.06
N CYS A 260 5.53 6.03 20.21
CA CYS A 260 5.64 5.36 21.49
C CYS A 260 5.02 6.16 22.62
N ILE A 261 4.37 5.47 23.57
CA ILE A 261 3.90 6.09 24.80
C ILE A 261 5.05 6.76 25.57
N LYS A 262 4.85 8.03 25.96
CA LYS A 262 5.75 8.73 26.87
C LYS A 262 5.66 8.10 28.27
N LEU A 263 6.80 7.64 28.78
CA LEU A 263 6.92 7.21 30.18
C LEU A 263 6.65 8.43 31.07
N ILE A 264 5.47 8.48 31.69
CA ILE A 264 5.14 9.56 32.65
C ILE A 264 5.98 9.34 33.90
N SER A 265 7.02 10.17 34.08
CA SER A 265 7.63 10.35 35.39
C SER A 265 6.69 11.22 36.22
N LYS A 266 6.36 10.77 37.43
CA LYS A 266 5.37 11.40 38.29
C LYS A 266 5.96 12.62 39.01
N ASP A 267 6.54 13.58 38.29
CA ASP A 267 7.10 14.81 38.86
C ASP A 267 6.63 16.12 38.18
N ASP A 268 5.87 16.08 37.09
CA ASP A 268 5.30 17.30 36.49
C ASP A 268 3.97 17.71 37.13
N ASN A 269 4.01 17.92 38.44
CA ASN A 269 3.00 18.72 39.15
C ASN A 269 3.71 19.74 40.03
N ARG A 270 4.06 20.90 39.44
CA ARG A 270 3.98 22.27 40.01
C ARG A 270 5.03 23.19 39.41
N THR A 271 4.59 24.15 38.61
CA THR A 271 5.27 25.44 38.46
C THR A 271 4.28 26.55 38.78
N VAL A 272 4.11 26.80 40.08
CA VAL A 272 3.78 28.12 40.61
C VAL A 272 5.04 28.59 41.35
N SER A 273 5.66 29.64 40.84
CA SER A 273 6.85 30.30 41.41
C SER A 273 6.49 31.13 42.67
N PRO A 274 7.44 31.76 43.39
CA PRO A 274 8.34 31.10 44.33
C PRO A 274 8.44 31.87 45.66
N HIS A 275 8.38 31.26 46.86
CA HIS A 275 8.97 31.90 48.06
C HIS A 275 9.40 30.90 49.15
N SER A 276 10.60 31.19 49.68
CA SER A 276 11.15 30.93 51.03
C SER A 276 11.52 29.51 51.49
N HIS A 277 12.84 29.32 51.63
CA HIS A 277 13.61 28.76 52.75
C HIS A 277 13.24 27.41 53.40
N GLY A 278 14.20 26.47 53.27
CA GLY A 278 14.82 25.82 54.43
C GLY A 278 14.19 24.51 54.93
N SER A 279 14.76 23.37 54.52
CA SER A 279 15.31 22.34 55.42
C SER A 279 15.63 21.06 54.64
N ARG A 280 16.85 20.56 54.84
CA ARG A 280 17.27 19.23 54.37
C ARG A 280 16.44 18.17 55.11
N LYS A 281 15.58 17.47 54.37
CA LYS A 281 15.06 16.16 54.79
C LYS A 281 15.39 15.15 53.69
N SER A 282 16.14 14.13 54.10
CA SER A 282 16.38 12.90 53.36
C SER A 282 15.05 12.22 53.03
N SER A 283 14.61 12.32 51.78
CA SER A 283 13.54 11.50 51.23
C SER A 283 14.15 10.40 50.37
N VAL A 284 14.01 9.17 50.86
CA VAL A 284 14.17 7.92 50.10
C VAL A 284 13.50 8.09 48.73
N GLY A 285 14.26 7.95 47.66
CA GLY A 285 13.76 8.07 46.30
C GLY A 285 12.72 6.99 46.02
N LEU A 286 11.44 7.36 45.98
CA LEU A 286 10.43 6.56 45.30
C LEU A 286 10.72 6.66 43.80
N GLN A 287 11.35 5.63 43.24
CA GLN A 287 11.39 5.43 41.79
C GLN A 287 9.96 5.46 41.25
N GLY A 288 9.66 6.43 40.38
CA GLY A 288 8.40 6.50 39.66
C GLY A 288 8.17 5.21 38.88
N VAL A 289 6.98 4.63 39.03
CA VAL A 289 6.60 3.37 38.36
C VAL A 289 6.58 3.61 36.84
N LYS A 290 7.57 3.07 36.11
CA LYS A 290 7.54 2.99 34.65
C LYS A 290 6.34 2.14 34.24
N TYR A 291 5.40 2.72 33.50
CA TYR A 291 4.23 1.99 33.01
C TYR A 291 4.61 1.13 31.81
N PHE A 292 4.42 -0.19 31.91
CA PHE A 292 4.50 -1.14 30.80
C PHE A 292 3.15 -1.85 30.67
N PRO A 293 2.59 -2.00 29.45
CA PRO A 293 1.20 -2.42 29.26
C PRO A 293 0.95 -3.90 29.52
N PHE A 294 1.98 -4.75 29.46
CA PHE A 294 1.86 -6.19 29.67
C PHE A 294 2.46 -6.59 31.01
N LYS A 295 1.81 -7.52 31.72
CA LYS A 295 2.29 -8.02 33.01
C LYS A 295 2.12 -9.53 33.07
N HIS A 296 3.14 -10.21 33.57
CA HIS A 296 3.11 -11.66 33.78
C HIS A 296 1.91 -12.06 34.66
N GLY A 297 1.19 -13.11 34.24
CA GLY A 297 0.00 -13.63 34.91
C GLY A 297 -1.25 -12.74 34.85
N SER A 298 -1.19 -11.58 34.19
CA SER A 298 -2.33 -10.64 34.10
C SER A 298 -3.02 -10.71 32.74
N LEU A 299 -4.35 -10.62 32.75
CA LEU A 299 -5.14 -10.50 31.53
C LEU A 299 -4.87 -9.14 30.84
N PHE A 300 -4.73 -9.16 29.52
CA PHE A 300 -4.75 -7.95 28.70
C PHE A 300 -5.75 -8.07 27.54
N VAL A 301 -6.20 -6.92 27.05
CA VAL A 301 -6.89 -6.77 25.76
C VAL A 301 -6.07 -5.86 24.86
N ALA A 302 -5.40 -6.44 23.87
CA ALA A 302 -4.57 -5.71 22.92
C ALA A 302 -5.27 -5.62 21.57
N THR A 303 -5.33 -4.44 20.96
CA THR A 303 -5.95 -4.22 19.65
C THR A 303 -4.95 -3.55 18.73
N LEU A 304 -4.59 -4.23 17.65
CA LEU A 304 -3.92 -3.65 16.48
C LEU A 304 -5.00 -3.06 15.58
N ARG A 305 -4.90 -1.77 15.26
CA ARG A 305 -5.81 -1.06 14.35
C ARG A 305 -5.01 -0.52 13.16
N VAL A 306 -5.57 -0.66 11.97
CA VAL A 306 -4.97 -0.17 10.73
C VAL A 306 -5.44 1.27 10.49
N GLY A 307 -4.51 2.22 10.52
CA GLY A 307 -4.69 3.64 10.23
C GLY A 307 -4.42 3.99 8.77
N SER A 308 -4.29 5.29 8.47
CA SER A 308 -3.96 5.79 7.13
C SER A 308 -2.47 5.69 6.82
N GLU A 309 -1.62 5.82 7.85
CA GLU A 309 -0.16 5.88 7.71
C GLU A 309 0.56 4.78 8.49
N GLY A 310 -0.15 4.09 9.40
CA GLY A 310 0.45 2.99 10.15
C GLY A 310 -0.53 2.14 10.94
N ILE A 311 0.04 1.23 11.75
CA ILE A 311 -0.69 0.30 12.61
C ILE A 311 -0.56 0.76 14.06
N GLN A 312 -1.68 1.08 14.70
CA GLN A 312 -1.74 1.47 16.10
C GLN A 312 -1.97 0.26 17.01
N MET A 313 -1.21 0.15 18.10
CA MET A 313 -1.49 -0.78 19.18
C MET A 313 -2.12 -0.04 20.36
N THR A 314 -3.30 -0.50 20.78
CA THR A 314 -3.89 -0.12 22.07
C THR A 314 -3.95 -1.33 23.00
N VAL A 315 -3.63 -1.14 24.28
CA VAL A 315 -3.78 -2.17 25.32
C VAL A 315 -4.69 -1.64 26.41
N ASP A 316 -5.74 -2.38 26.75
CA ASP A 316 -6.76 -2.02 27.75
C ASP A 316 -7.35 -0.61 27.50
N GLY A 317 -7.56 -0.27 26.23
CA GLY A 317 -8.11 1.01 25.78
C GLY A 317 -7.12 2.17 25.74
N LYS A 318 -5.83 1.96 26.06
CA LYS A 318 -4.79 2.99 26.03
C LYS A 318 -3.86 2.79 24.83
N HIS A 319 -3.56 3.87 24.10
CA HIS A 319 -2.55 3.86 23.03
C HIS A 319 -1.15 3.55 23.58
N ILE A 320 -0.45 2.60 22.93
CA ILE A 320 0.88 2.14 23.33
C ILE A 320 1.93 2.48 22.28
N THR A 321 1.70 2.08 21.03
CA THR A 321 2.66 2.26 19.92
C THR A 321 1.94 2.59 18.61
N SER A 322 2.59 3.34 17.72
CA SER A 322 2.18 3.52 16.32
C SER A 322 3.31 3.13 15.39
N PHE A 323 3.10 2.14 14.52
CA PHE A 323 4.11 1.66 13.58
C PHE A 323 3.80 2.17 12.18
N ALA A 324 4.70 2.97 11.59
CA ALA A 324 4.52 3.44 10.21
C ALA A 324 4.60 2.29 9.22
N TYR A 325 3.81 2.35 8.15
CA TYR A 325 3.96 1.41 7.03
C TYR A 325 5.36 1.53 6.42
N ARG A 326 5.90 0.38 5.98
CA ARG A 326 7.13 0.33 5.19
C ARG A 326 6.80 0.06 3.74
N GLU A 327 7.66 0.51 2.85
CA GLU A 327 7.51 0.29 1.42
C GLU A 327 7.35 -1.21 1.12
N THR A 328 6.46 -1.56 0.19
CA THR A 328 6.07 -2.93 -0.21
C THR A 328 5.46 -3.84 0.87
N LEU A 329 5.25 -3.32 2.08
CA LEU A 329 4.68 -4.04 3.21
C LEU A 329 3.39 -3.38 3.68
N GLU A 330 2.48 -3.18 2.73
CA GLU A 330 1.20 -2.55 3.00
C GLU A 330 0.22 -3.52 3.70
N PRO A 331 -0.70 -3.00 4.54
CA PRO A 331 -1.58 -3.83 5.38
C PRO A 331 -2.53 -4.75 4.58
N TRP A 332 -2.81 -4.41 3.32
CA TRP A 332 -3.63 -5.27 2.46
C TRP A 332 -2.94 -6.57 2.02
N LEU A 333 -1.62 -6.65 2.15
CA LEU A 333 -0.85 -7.86 1.83
C LEU A 333 -0.90 -8.92 2.95
N VAL A 334 -1.38 -8.57 4.15
CA VAL A 334 -1.48 -9.51 5.29
C VAL A 334 -2.38 -10.69 4.91
N SER A 335 -1.90 -11.91 5.08
CA SER A 335 -2.66 -13.13 4.80
C SER A 335 -2.93 -13.96 6.06
N GLU A 336 -2.13 -13.75 7.10
CA GLU A 336 -2.17 -14.53 8.34
C GLU A 336 -1.65 -13.70 9.53
N VAL A 337 -2.27 -13.92 10.69
CA VAL A 337 -1.79 -13.44 12.00
C VAL A 337 -1.22 -14.64 12.75
N ARG A 338 0.07 -14.58 13.12
CA ARG A 338 0.74 -15.59 13.93
C ARG A 338 0.98 -15.06 15.33
N ILE A 339 0.71 -15.86 16.34
CA ILE A 339 0.97 -15.51 17.74
C ILE A 339 1.73 -16.67 18.37
N SER A 340 2.86 -16.37 19.01
CA SER A 340 3.75 -17.39 19.59
C SER A 340 4.48 -16.86 20.83
N GLY A 341 5.03 -17.77 21.61
CA GLY A 341 5.73 -17.47 22.87
C GLY A 341 4.93 -17.86 24.11
N ASP A 342 5.37 -17.33 25.26
CA ASP A 342 4.83 -17.61 26.59
C ASP A 342 3.51 -16.85 26.83
N LEU A 343 2.47 -17.20 26.06
CA LEU A 343 1.16 -16.56 26.12
C LEU A 343 0.01 -17.58 26.19
N LYS A 344 -0.80 -17.53 27.26
CA LYS A 344 -2.10 -18.20 27.29
C LYS A 344 -3.11 -17.39 26.50
N LEU A 345 -3.39 -17.82 25.27
CA LEU A 345 -4.27 -17.12 24.35
C LEU A 345 -5.75 -17.50 24.57
N ILE A 346 -6.57 -16.54 24.97
CA ILE A 346 -8.00 -16.76 25.26
C ILE A 346 -8.84 -16.61 23.99
N SER A 347 -8.65 -15.51 23.26
CA SER A 347 -9.43 -15.22 22.06
C SER A 347 -8.65 -14.32 21.11
N VAL A 348 -8.86 -14.53 19.81
CA VAL A 348 -8.45 -13.59 18.77
C VAL A 348 -9.66 -13.24 17.92
N LEU A 349 -9.84 -11.94 17.71
CA LEU A 349 -10.92 -11.34 16.95
C LEU A 349 -10.31 -10.48 15.85
N ALA A 350 -10.75 -10.67 14.60
CA ALA A 350 -10.51 -9.70 13.54
C ALA A 350 -11.84 -9.12 13.07
N SER A 351 -11.93 -7.80 12.99
CA SER A 351 -13.13 -7.07 12.58
C SER A 351 -12.76 -5.90 11.69
N GLY A 352 -13.75 -5.28 11.04
CA GLY A 352 -13.42 -4.20 10.11
C GLY A 352 -12.87 -4.70 8.77
N LEU A 353 -12.81 -6.02 8.55
CA LEU A 353 -12.13 -6.63 7.41
C LEU A 353 -12.78 -6.26 6.07
N PRO A 354 -11.99 -6.21 4.98
CA PRO A 354 -12.50 -6.00 3.64
C PRO A 354 -13.50 -7.09 3.29
N THR A 355 -14.66 -6.68 2.79
CA THR A 355 -15.72 -7.60 2.36
C THR A 355 -16.45 -6.97 1.18
N SER A 356 -16.70 -7.78 0.17
CA SER A 356 -17.58 -7.43 -0.94
C SER A 356 -19.04 -7.49 -0.47
N GLU A 357 -19.86 -6.60 -1.03
CA GLU A 357 -21.30 -6.70 -0.84
C GLU A 357 -21.88 -7.75 -1.76
N ASP A 358 -22.93 -8.42 -1.27
CA ASP A 358 -23.65 -9.39 -2.07
C ASP A 358 -24.60 -8.64 -3.01
N SER A 359 -24.41 -8.80 -4.31
CA SER A 359 -25.24 -8.14 -5.32
C SER A 359 -26.72 -8.49 -5.16
N ASP A 360 -27.02 -9.69 -4.67
CA ASP A 360 -28.40 -10.19 -4.53
C ASP A 360 -29.17 -9.49 -3.39
N LEU A 361 -28.45 -8.84 -2.46
CA LEU A 361 -29.03 -8.10 -1.33
C LEU A 361 -29.15 -6.59 -1.62
N THR A 362 -28.77 -6.15 -2.82
CA THR A 362 -28.69 -4.73 -3.16
C THR A 362 -29.99 -4.23 -3.79
N VAL A 363 -30.76 -3.40 -3.06
CA VAL A 363 -32.15 -3.00 -3.40
C VAL A 363 -32.28 -2.13 -4.67
N ASN A 364 -31.20 -1.70 -5.32
CA ASN A 364 -31.25 -1.05 -6.64
C ASN A 364 -29.90 -1.13 -7.36
N LEU A 365 -29.57 -2.30 -7.89
CA LEU A 365 -28.28 -2.54 -8.56
C LEU A 365 -28.05 -1.60 -9.76
N GLU A 366 -29.09 -1.32 -10.54
CA GLU A 366 -29.00 -0.45 -11.74
C GLU A 366 -28.61 1.00 -11.40
N ALA A 367 -29.03 1.51 -10.24
CA ALA A 367 -28.61 2.83 -9.78
C ALA A 367 -27.11 2.91 -9.42
N LEU A 368 -26.47 1.77 -9.14
CA LEU A 368 -25.06 1.70 -8.78
C LEU A 368 -24.15 1.37 -9.97
N LYS A 369 -24.70 0.88 -11.08
CA LYS A 369 -23.94 0.62 -12.31
C LYS A 369 -23.47 1.92 -12.95
N ALA A 370 -22.29 1.84 -13.54
CA ALA A 370 -21.72 2.91 -14.35
C ALA A 370 -22.56 3.14 -15.61
N ILE A 371 -22.69 4.40 -16.01
CA ILE A 371 -23.23 4.72 -17.33
C ILE A 371 -22.20 4.27 -18.39
N PRO A 372 -22.62 3.52 -19.42
CA PRO A 372 -21.75 3.15 -20.53
C PRO A 372 -21.21 4.38 -21.25
N ILE A 373 -19.92 4.37 -21.57
CA ILE A 373 -19.29 5.44 -22.35
C ILE A 373 -19.70 5.24 -23.81
N SER A 374 -20.26 6.28 -24.44
CA SER A 374 -20.70 6.26 -25.83
C SER A 374 -20.00 7.37 -26.61
N HIS A 375 -19.47 7.04 -27.79
CA HIS A 375 -18.83 8.01 -28.69
C HIS A 375 -19.79 9.11 -29.19
N GLN A 376 -21.11 8.92 -29.04
CA GLN A 376 -22.11 9.88 -29.51
C GLN A 376 -22.43 10.97 -28.47
N LYS A 377 -22.10 10.76 -27.20
CA LYS A 377 -22.36 11.72 -26.12
C LYS A 377 -21.03 12.25 -25.59
N PRO A 378 -20.74 13.56 -25.74
CA PRO A 378 -19.50 14.11 -25.23
C PRO A 378 -19.48 14.05 -23.71
N VAL A 379 -18.33 13.63 -23.16
CA VAL A 379 -18.07 13.68 -21.72
C VAL A 379 -17.32 14.97 -21.41
N ASP A 380 -17.88 15.81 -20.55
CA ASP A 380 -17.26 17.08 -20.17
C ASP A 380 -16.12 16.85 -19.19
N LEU A 381 -16.32 15.95 -18.23
CA LEU A 381 -15.31 15.61 -17.22
C LEU A 381 -15.22 14.09 -17.06
N PHE A 382 -14.02 13.55 -17.24
CA PHE A 382 -13.70 12.20 -16.81
C PHE A 382 -13.04 12.24 -15.43
N ILE A 383 -13.50 11.43 -14.49
CA ILE A 383 -12.93 11.30 -13.14
C ILE A 383 -12.38 9.88 -12.98
N GLY A 384 -11.06 9.79 -12.88
CA GLY A 384 -10.37 8.59 -12.44
C GLY A 384 -10.19 8.59 -10.94
N VAL A 385 -10.60 7.50 -10.30
CA VAL A 385 -10.48 7.31 -8.84
C VAL A 385 -9.43 6.25 -8.54
N PHE A 386 -8.43 6.59 -7.74
CA PHE A 386 -7.49 5.62 -7.21
C PHE A 386 -8.16 4.73 -6.17
N SER A 387 -8.04 3.42 -6.34
CA SER A 387 -8.49 2.44 -5.36
C SER A 387 -7.61 1.20 -5.42
N THR A 388 -7.58 0.40 -4.35
CA THR A 388 -6.85 -0.88 -4.29
C THR A 388 -7.82 -2.06 -4.35
N ALA A 389 -7.34 -3.24 -4.74
CA ALA A 389 -8.20 -4.39 -5.01
C ALA A 389 -9.17 -4.75 -3.87
N ASN A 390 -8.72 -4.69 -2.60
CA ASN A 390 -9.54 -5.05 -1.44
C ASN A 390 -10.36 -3.89 -0.83
N ASN A 391 -10.30 -2.67 -1.39
CA ASN A 391 -11.10 -1.50 -0.95
C ASN A 391 -12.59 -1.53 -1.40
N PHE A 392 -13.23 -2.69 -1.35
CA PHE A 392 -14.63 -2.90 -1.79
C PHE A 392 -15.62 -1.90 -1.17
N LYS A 393 -15.50 -1.65 0.14
CA LYS A 393 -16.39 -0.75 0.88
C LYS A 393 -16.22 0.71 0.51
N ARG A 394 -14.99 1.14 0.18
CA ARG A 394 -14.72 2.51 -0.24
C ARG A 394 -15.38 2.78 -1.58
N ARG A 395 -15.13 1.91 -2.58
CA ARG A 395 -15.81 1.99 -3.89
C ARG A 395 -17.33 1.98 -3.75
N MET A 396 -17.89 1.10 -2.91
CA MET A 396 -19.33 1.06 -2.67
C MET A 396 -19.87 2.35 -2.02
N ALA A 397 -19.13 2.94 -1.08
CA ALA A 397 -19.51 4.22 -0.47
C ALA A 397 -19.55 5.33 -1.52
N LEU A 398 -18.56 5.41 -2.42
CA LEU A 398 -18.54 6.36 -3.53
C LEU A 398 -19.75 6.16 -4.46
N ARG A 399 -20.03 4.91 -4.85
CA ARG A 399 -21.20 4.55 -5.67
C ARG A 399 -22.51 5.03 -5.05
N ARG A 400 -22.68 4.92 -3.73
CA ARG A 400 -23.90 5.31 -3.01
C ARG A 400 -24.00 6.80 -2.70
N THR A 401 -22.91 7.55 -2.85
CA THR A 401 -22.83 8.95 -2.45
C THR A 401 -22.61 9.85 -3.66
N TRP A 402 -21.44 10.46 -3.80
CA TRP A 402 -21.22 11.49 -4.81
C TRP A 402 -21.22 10.94 -6.25
N MET A 403 -21.10 9.62 -6.50
CA MET A 403 -21.36 9.08 -7.84
C MET A 403 -22.86 9.14 -8.23
N GLN A 404 -23.74 9.52 -7.30
CA GLN A 404 -25.17 9.75 -7.54
C GLN A 404 -25.50 11.20 -7.92
N TYR A 405 -24.48 12.07 -8.09
CA TYR A 405 -24.69 13.41 -8.66
C TYR A 405 -25.38 13.34 -10.04
N PRO A 406 -26.32 14.25 -10.37
CA PRO A 406 -27.02 14.24 -11.65
C PRO A 406 -26.10 14.23 -12.87
N GLU A 407 -24.98 14.94 -12.81
CA GLU A 407 -23.99 15.02 -13.88
C GLU A 407 -23.31 13.67 -14.16
N VAL A 408 -23.14 12.85 -13.12
CA VAL A 408 -22.63 11.47 -13.26
C VAL A 408 -23.71 10.56 -13.83
N ARG A 409 -24.94 10.67 -13.32
CA ARG A 409 -26.07 9.84 -13.75
C ARG A 409 -26.59 10.18 -15.15
N SER A 410 -26.36 11.40 -15.64
CA SER A 410 -26.68 11.81 -17.02
C SER A 410 -25.64 11.33 -18.04
N GLY A 411 -24.43 10.97 -17.59
CA GLY A 411 -23.27 10.68 -18.43
C GLY A 411 -22.48 11.91 -18.88
N THR A 412 -22.81 13.11 -18.39
CA THR A 412 -21.99 14.33 -18.62
C THR A 412 -20.61 14.19 -17.96
N VAL A 413 -20.57 13.51 -16.82
CA VAL A 413 -19.37 13.15 -16.08
C VAL A 413 -19.26 11.62 -16.06
N ALA A 414 -18.12 11.09 -16.46
CA ALA A 414 -17.84 9.66 -16.38
C ALA A 414 -16.86 9.39 -15.23
N VAL A 415 -17.16 8.40 -14.38
CA VAL A 415 -16.31 8.02 -13.25
C VAL A 415 -15.84 6.57 -13.41
N ARG A 416 -14.54 6.30 -13.22
CA ARG A 416 -13.98 4.94 -13.21
C ARG A 416 -12.94 4.77 -12.10
N PHE A 417 -12.93 3.60 -11.46
CA PHE A 417 -11.91 3.18 -10.50
C PHE A 417 -10.72 2.55 -11.22
N PHE A 418 -9.50 2.93 -10.85
CA PHE A 418 -8.25 2.37 -11.38
C PHE A 418 -7.60 1.52 -10.31
N VAL A 419 -7.60 0.20 -10.54
CA VAL A 419 -7.29 -0.80 -9.52
C VAL A 419 -6.23 -1.75 -10.04
N GLY A 420 -5.12 -1.90 -9.32
CA GLY A 420 -4.10 -2.89 -9.63
C GLY A 420 -4.52 -4.31 -9.25
N MET A 421 -3.79 -5.28 -9.76
CA MET A 421 -3.94 -6.67 -9.35
C MET A 421 -3.55 -6.84 -7.88
N HIS A 422 -4.06 -7.90 -7.25
CA HIS A 422 -3.69 -8.28 -5.89
C HIS A 422 -2.85 -9.56 -5.89
N LYS A 423 -1.98 -9.76 -4.89
CA LYS A 423 -1.22 -11.02 -4.76
C LYS A 423 -2.15 -12.20 -4.45
N ASN A 424 -3.10 -11.96 -3.53
CA ASN A 424 -4.10 -12.94 -3.11
C ASN A 424 -5.19 -13.15 -4.16
N GLN A 425 -5.38 -14.41 -4.56
CA GLN A 425 -6.31 -14.83 -5.60
C GLN A 425 -7.79 -14.57 -5.25
N ILE A 426 -8.17 -14.72 -3.98
CA ILE A 426 -9.54 -14.50 -3.52
C ILE A 426 -9.96 -13.05 -3.77
N VAL A 427 -9.07 -12.10 -3.46
CA VAL A 427 -9.32 -10.68 -3.69
C VAL A 427 -9.52 -10.38 -5.18
N ASN A 428 -8.72 -10.99 -6.06
CA ASN A 428 -8.86 -10.83 -7.50
C ASN A 428 -10.18 -11.42 -8.04
N GLU A 429 -10.66 -12.54 -7.48
CA GLU A 429 -11.95 -13.12 -7.84
C GLU A 429 -13.12 -12.21 -7.45
N GLU A 430 -13.09 -11.67 -6.23
CA GLU A 430 -14.11 -10.72 -5.73
C GLU A 430 -14.08 -9.41 -6.54
N LEU A 431 -12.88 -8.89 -6.85
CA LEU A 431 -12.71 -7.71 -7.71
C LEU A 431 -13.22 -7.95 -9.13
N TRP A 432 -12.95 -9.13 -9.71
CA TRP A 432 -13.46 -9.50 -11.03
C TRP A 432 -14.98 -9.56 -11.05
N ASN A 433 -15.60 -10.11 -10.00
CA ASN A 433 -17.06 -10.11 -9.87
C ASN A 433 -17.62 -8.70 -9.73
N GLU A 434 -17.00 -7.84 -8.91
CA GLU A 434 -17.38 -6.44 -8.77
C GLU A 434 -17.28 -5.68 -10.11
N ALA A 435 -16.17 -5.84 -10.83
CA ALA A 435 -15.93 -5.20 -12.11
C ALA A 435 -17.03 -5.52 -13.13
N ARG A 436 -17.41 -6.81 -13.25
CA ARG A 436 -18.53 -7.25 -14.11
C ARG A 436 -19.89 -6.75 -13.64
N THR A 437 -20.06 -6.56 -12.34
CA THR A 437 -21.34 -6.18 -11.73
C THR A 437 -21.65 -4.70 -11.96
N TYR A 438 -20.65 -3.83 -11.74
CA TYR A 438 -20.86 -2.37 -11.74
C TYR A 438 -20.34 -1.66 -12.99
N GLY A 439 -19.41 -2.26 -13.76
CA GLY A 439 -18.91 -1.68 -15.02
C GLY A 439 -18.09 -0.40 -14.86
N ASP A 440 -17.64 -0.08 -13.64
CA ASP A 440 -16.88 1.13 -13.31
C ASP A 440 -15.40 0.88 -12.99
N ILE A 441 -14.89 -0.34 -13.10
CA ILE A 441 -13.51 -0.68 -12.77
C ILE A 441 -12.66 -0.81 -14.03
N GLN A 442 -11.50 -0.17 -14.05
CA GLN A 442 -10.38 -0.41 -14.96
C GLN A 442 -9.27 -1.12 -14.18
N LEU A 443 -8.93 -2.34 -14.61
CA LEU A 443 -7.85 -3.12 -14.02
C LEU A 443 -6.50 -2.67 -14.60
N MET A 444 -5.47 -2.62 -13.76
CA MET A 444 -4.12 -2.24 -14.16
C MET A 444 -3.20 -3.46 -14.29
N PRO A 445 -2.26 -3.48 -15.25
CA PRO A 445 -1.38 -4.62 -15.52
C PRO A 445 -0.20 -4.73 -14.54
N PHE A 446 -0.40 -4.36 -13.27
CA PHE A 446 0.59 -4.39 -12.21
C PHE A 446 -0.10 -4.57 -10.84
N VAL A 447 0.63 -5.08 -9.86
CA VAL A 447 0.18 -5.14 -8.45
C VAL A 447 0.29 -3.77 -7.82
N ASP A 448 -0.69 -3.42 -6.99
CA ASP A 448 -0.72 -2.13 -6.30
C ASP A 448 0.35 -2.03 -5.21
N TYR A 449 1.33 -1.15 -5.46
CA TYR A 449 2.26 -0.62 -4.47
C TYR A 449 2.16 0.90 -4.43
N TYR A 450 2.44 1.49 -3.27
CA TYR A 450 2.41 2.95 -3.12
C TYR A 450 3.39 3.66 -4.09
N SER A 451 4.56 3.06 -4.34
CA SER A 451 5.58 3.60 -5.26
C SER A 451 5.13 3.69 -6.73
N LEU A 452 4.05 2.99 -7.10
CA LEU A 452 3.54 2.87 -8.47
C LEU A 452 2.28 3.69 -8.73
N ILE A 453 1.85 4.49 -7.77
CA ILE A 453 0.66 5.34 -7.89
C ILE A 453 0.76 6.27 -9.13
N THR A 454 1.95 6.74 -9.49
CA THR A 454 2.20 7.53 -10.71
C THR A 454 1.76 6.83 -12.00
N TRP A 455 1.86 5.50 -12.09
CA TRP A 455 1.36 4.75 -13.24
C TRP A 455 -0.16 4.77 -13.33
N LYS A 456 -0.88 4.87 -12.21
CA LYS A 456 -2.33 5.07 -12.25
C LYS A 456 -2.71 6.45 -12.77
N THR A 457 -1.95 7.50 -12.50
CA THR A 457 -2.20 8.83 -13.12
C THR A 457 -2.00 8.80 -14.62
N LEU A 458 -0.92 8.15 -15.08
CA LEU A 458 -0.74 7.88 -16.51
C LEU A 458 -1.94 7.12 -17.09
N ALA A 459 -2.44 6.11 -16.39
CA ALA A 459 -3.62 5.33 -16.80
C ALA A 459 -4.89 6.18 -16.88
N ILE A 460 -5.12 7.08 -15.91
CA ILE A 460 -6.25 8.02 -15.90
C ILE A 460 -6.17 8.98 -17.09
N CYS A 461 -5.00 9.58 -17.34
CA CYS A 461 -4.77 10.44 -18.51
C CYS A 461 -5.04 9.67 -19.81
N THR A 462 -4.49 8.46 -19.93
CA THR A 462 -4.64 7.58 -21.10
C THR A 462 -6.09 7.23 -21.36
N PHE A 463 -6.84 6.81 -20.34
CA PHE A 463 -8.26 6.45 -20.48
C PHE A 463 -9.11 7.69 -20.81
N GLY A 464 -8.87 8.79 -20.11
CA GLY A 464 -9.57 10.06 -20.33
C GLY A 464 -9.42 10.59 -21.75
N THR A 465 -8.29 10.33 -22.41
CA THR A 465 -8.02 10.81 -23.77
C THR A 465 -8.35 9.78 -24.85
N GLU A 466 -7.83 8.55 -24.73
CA GLU A 466 -7.90 7.54 -25.79
C GLU A 466 -9.21 6.75 -25.79
N VAL A 467 -9.86 6.62 -24.63
CA VAL A 467 -11.10 5.83 -24.50
C VAL A 467 -12.32 6.74 -24.42
N VAL A 468 -12.24 7.79 -23.59
CA VAL A 468 -13.38 8.69 -23.33
C VAL A 468 -13.36 9.93 -24.24
N SER A 469 -12.18 10.46 -24.54
CA SER A 469 -11.99 11.77 -25.17
C SER A 469 -12.72 12.90 -24.43
N ALA A 470 -12.58 12.95 -23.10
CA ALA A 470 -13.21 13.95 -22.25
C ALA A 470 -12.54 15.33 -22.36
N LYS A 471 -13.30 16.42 -22.20
CA LYS A 471 -12.72 17.79 -22.24
C LYS A 471 -11.73 18.04 -21.10
N PHE A 472 -12.03 17.49 -19.94
CA PHE A 472 -11.20 17.56 -18.74
C PHE A 472 -11.03 16.17 -18.12
N VAL A 473 -9.87 15.95 -17.50
CA VAL A 473 -9.53 14.71 -16.81
C VAL A 473 -9.19 15.05 -15.36
N MET A 474 -9.89 14.41 -14.43
CA MET A 474 -9.69 14.56 -12.99
C MET A 474 -9.12 13.28 -12.40
N LYS A 475 -8.16 13.45 -11.49
CA LYS A 475 -7.72 12.41 -10.56
C LYS A 475 -8.32 12.71 -9.18
N THR A 476 -8.73 11.67 -8.46
CA THR A 476 -9.09 11.73 -7.03
C THR A 476 -8.88 10.36 -6.37
N ASP A 477 -9.07 10.27 -5.06
CA ASP A 477 -8.81 9.07 -4.25
C ASP A 477 -10.13 8.47 -3.70
N ASP A 478 -10.14 7.17 -3.37
CA ASP A 478 -11.34 6.47 -2.85
C ASP A 478 -11.69 6.81 -1.38
N ASP A 479 -10.96 7.76 -0.80
CA ASP A 479 -11.17 8.40 0.49
C ASP A 479 -11.39 9.92 0.38
N ALA A 480 -11.64 10.43 -0.83
CA ALA A 480 -12.04 11.81 -1.06
C ALA A 480 -13.55 11.95 -1.31
N PHE A 481 -14.22 12.82 -0.55
CA PHE A 481 -15.61 13.18 -0.82
C PHE A 481 -15.65 14.38 -1.76
N LEU A 482 -16.15 14.17 -2.98
CA LEU A 482 -16.12 15.16 -4.06
C LEU A 482 -17.50 15.79 -4.33
N ARG A 483 -17.57 17.12 -4.39
CA ARG A 483 -18.75 17.84 -4.89
C ARG A 483 -18.66 18.03 -6.40
N VAL A 484 -19.07 17.00 -7.16
CA VAL A 484 -18.96 16.95 -8.63
C VAL A 484 -19.56 18.19 -9.30
N GLY A 485 -20.77 18.59 -8.93
CA GLY A 485 -21.44 19.77 -9.51
C GLY A 485 -20.68 21.08 -9.29
N GLU A 486 -19.95 21.24 -8.18
CA GLU A 486 -19.11 22.43 -7.94
C GLU A 486 -17.89 22.46 -8.85
N VAL A 487 -17.24 21.31 -9.05
CA VAL A 487 -16.09 21.21 -9.97
C VAL A 487 -16.54 21.51 -11.39
N VAL A 488 -17.64 20.91 -11.87
CA VAL A 488 -18.19 21.19 -13.20
C VAL A 488 -18.56 22.68 -13.36
N ALA A 489 -19.18 23.28 -12.34
CA ALA A 489 -19.51 24.71 -12.35
C ALA A 489 -18.26 25.59 -12.37
N SER A 490 -17.20 25.24 -11.62
CA SER A 490 -15.92 25.94 -11.63
C SER A 490 -15.25 25.88 -13.01
N LEU A 491 -15.15 24.69 -13.61
CA LEU A 491 -14.58 24.51 -14.95
C LEU A 491 -15.34 25.32 -16.01
N SER A 492 -16.68 25.34 -15.91
CA SER A 492 -17.53 26.14 -16.80
C SER A 492 -17.28 27.64 -16.67
N ARG A 493 -17.05 28.14 -15.43
CA ARG A 493 -16.73 29.56 -15.18
C ARG A 493 -15.33 29.95 -15.66
N ILE A 494 -14.35 29.06 -15.55
CA ILE A 494 -12.97 29.33 -16.01
C ILE A 494 -12.95 29.56 -17.52
N SER A 495 -13.85 28.92 -18.27
CA SER A 495 -14.04 29.07 -19.72
C SER A 495 -12.78 28.77 -20.56
N MET A 496 -11.85 27.98 -20.03
CA MET A 496 -10.65 27.51 -20.71
C MET A 496 -10.66 26.00 -20.89
N THR A 497 -10.40 25.55 -22.12
CA THR A 497 -10.39 24.12 -22.48
C THR A 497 -8.99 23.55 -22.70
N ARG A 498 -7.95 24.37 -22.54
CA ARG A 498 -6.56 24.05 -22.86
C ARG A 498 -5.61 24.60 -21.80
N GLY A 499 -4.51 23.89 -21.57
CA GLY A 499 -3.44 24.30 -20.65
C GLY A 499 -3.91 24.56 -19.21
N LEU A 500 -4.88 23.81 -18.68
CA LEU A 500 -5.43 24.05 -17.34
C LEU A 500 -4.92 23.02 -16.34
N LEU A 501 -4.41 23.48 -15.19
CA LEU A 501 -4.31 22.69 -13.97
C LEU A 501 -5.19 23.34 -12.88
N TYR A 502 -6.27 22.68 -12.49
CA TYR A 502 -7.19 23.13 -11.44
C TYR A 502 -7.07 22.23 -10.20
N GLY A 503 -6.93 22.81 -9.02
CA GLY A 503 -6.84 22.07 -7.76
C GLY A 503 -6.28 22.92 -6.62
N LEU A 504 -5.90 22.30 -5.50
CA LEU A 504 -5.17 23.02 -4.46
C LEU A 504 -3.70 23.15 -4.88
N ILE A 505 -3.34 24.29 -5.48
CA ILE A 505 -1.99 24.49 -6.02
C ILE A 505 -0.99 24.85 -4.92
N ASN A 506 0.15 24.15 -4.92
CA ASN A 506 1.32 24.46 -4.14
C ASN A 506 2.48 24.87 -5.06
N SER A 507 2.96 26.09 -4.90
CA SER A 507 4.04 26.66 -5.72
C SER A 507 5.37 26.79 -4.97
N ASP A 508 5.39 26.47 -3.67
CA ASP A 508 6.53 26.75 -2.77
C ASP A 508 7.01 25.53 -1.98
N SER A 509 6.58 24.33 -2.38
CA SER A 509 6.98 23.07 -1.75
C SER A 509 8.45 22.69 -2.02
N GLN A 510 9.06 22.00 -1.05
CA GLN A 510 10.41 21.46 -1.15
C GLN A 510 10.39 19.93 -0.94
N PRO A 511 11.36 19.20 -1.53
CA PRO A 511 11.53 17.78 -1.26
C PRO A 511 11.78 17.51 0.23
N HIS A 512 11.13 16.50 0.80
CA HIS A 512 11.46 16.07 2.16
C HIS A 512 12.82 15.35 2.14
N ARG A 513 13.81 15.88 2.86
CA ARG A 513 15.19 15.33 2.88
C ARG A 513 15.48 14.40 4.07
N SER A 514 14.51 14.19 4.95
CA SER A 514 14.65 13.24 6.07
C SER A 514 14.38 11.82 5.57
N THR A 515 15.35 10.91 5.72
CA THR A 515 15.24 9.48 5.34
C THR A 515 14.13 8.74 6.06
N ASP A 516 13.65 9.30 7.18
CA ASP A 516 12.56 8.75 7.98
C ASP A 516 11.17 9.18 7.49
N SER A 517 11.11 10.11 6.53
CA SER A 517 9.85 10.56 5.93
C SER A 517 9.40 9.58 4.87
N LYS A 518 8.12 9.20 4.86
CA LYS A 518 7.53 8.44 3.75
C LYS A 518 7.59 9.20 2.41
N TRP A 519 7.75 10.52 2.46
CA TRP A 519 7.91 11.39 1.30
C TRP A 519 9.39 11.73 1.04
N PHE A 520 10.33 10.97 1.61
CA PHE A 520 11.77 11.20 1.45
C PHE A 520 12.17 11.21 -0.03
N ILE A 521 12.94 12.21 -0.42
CA ILE A 521 13.49 12.38 -1.77
C ILE A 521 14.96 12.74 -1.63
N SER A 522 15.82 11.86 -2.16
CA SER A 522 17.27 12.06 -2.07
C SER A 522 17.72 13.20 -3.00
N PRO A 523 18.88 13.83 -2.71
CA PRO A 523 19.46 14.83 -3.62
C PRO A 523 19.77 14.29 -5.02
N GLU A 524 20.02 12.99 -5.14
CA GLU A 524 20.23 12.30 -6.42
C GLU A 524 18.93 12.15 -7.22
N GLU A 525 17.81 11.87 -6.54
CA GLU A 525 16.49 11.76 -7.17
C GLU A 525 15.95 13.14 -7.62
N TRP A 526 16.20 14.18 -6.81
CA TRP A 526 15.87 15.57 -7.12
C TRP A 526 16.89 16.53 -6.53
N SER A 527 17.69 17.17 -7.37
CA SER A 527 18.78 18.05 -6.95
C SER A 527 18.33 19.47 -6.62
N GLU A 528 17.19 19.92 -7.13
CA GLU A 528 16.73 21.29 -6.91
C GLU A 528 16.11 21.48 -5.51
N GLU A 529 16.08 22.72 -5.05
CA GLU A 529 15.56 23.07 -3.73
C GLU A 529 14.03 23.02 -3.68
N LYS A 530 13.36 23.33 -4.79
CA LYS A 530 11.90 23.39 -4.89
C LYS A 530 11.38 22.49 -6.00
N TYR A 531 10.11 22.10 -5.88
CA TYR A 531 9.36 21.52 -6.99
C TYR A 531 8.73 22.62 -7.85
N PRO A 532 8.47 22.35 -9.15
CA PRO A 532 7.57 23.19 -9.94
C PRO A 532 6.15 23.18 -9.34
N PRO A 533 5.27 24.14 -9.67
CA PRO A 533 3.91 24.16 -9.14
C PRO A 533 3.14 22.86 -9.44
N TRP A 534 2.51 22.28 -8.42
CA TRP A 534 1.70 21.06 -8.50
C TRP A 534 0.41 21.20 -7.69
N ALA A 535 -0.53 20.28 -7.87
CA ALA A 535 -1.81 20.27 -7.19
C ALA A 535 -1.88 19.12 -6.18
N HIS A 536 -2.37 19.37 -4.97
CA HIS A 536 -2.40 18.34 -3.92
C HIS A 536 -3.24 17.09 -4.29
N GLY A 537 -2.78 15.93 -3.80
CA GLY A 537 -3.33 14.60 -4.08
C GLY A 537 -4.85 14.37 -3.96
N PRO A 538 -5.61 14.95 -3.00
CA PRO A 538 -7.04 14.62 -2.83
C PRO A 538 -7.88 14.80 -4.09
N GLY A 539 -7.48 15.71 -4.97
CA GLY A 539 -7.97 15.73 -6.33
C GLY A 539 -7.59 16.99 -7.10
N TYR A 540 -7.34 16.81 -8.39
CA TYR A 540 -7.01 17.88 -9.32
C TYR A 540 -7.51 17.54 -10.74
N VAL A 541 -7.67 18.57 -11.57
CA VAL A 541 -8.17 18.47 -12.94
C VAL A 541 -7.13 19.02 -13.90
N VAL A 542 -6.88 18.29 -14.99
CA VAL A 542 -6.11 18.76 -16.13
C VAL A 542 -6.99 18.87 -17.39
N SER A 543 -6.66 19.80 -18.27
CA SER A 543 -7.28 19.87 -19.60
C SER A 543 -6.88 18.68 -20.48
N TYR A 544 -7.73 18.37 -21.48
CA TYR A 544 -7.48 17.28 -22.43
C TYR A 544 -6.09 17.33 -23.07
N ASP A 545 -5.60 18.51 -23.44
CA ASP A 545 -4.30 18.65 -24.12
C ASP A 545 -3.10 18.34 -23.21
N ILE A 546 -3.18 18.68 -21.92
CA ILE A 546 -2.18 18.24 -20.92
C ILE A 546 -2.24 16.72 -20.77
N ALA A 547 -3.43 16.14 -20.53
CA ALA A 547 -3.57 14.69 -20.38
C ALA A 547 -3.08 13.92 -21.63
N LYS A 548 -3.39 14.43 -22.83
CA LYS A 548 -2.96 13.84 -24.09
C LYS A 548 -1.45 13.95 -24.27
N ALA A 549 -0.86 15.07 -23.88
CA ALA A 549 0.59 15.25 -23.90
C ALA A 549 1.30 14.30 -22.93
N VAL A 550 0.75 14.03 -21.74
CA VAL A 550 1.27 13.00 -20.81
C VAL A 550 1.32 11.64 -21.50
N TYR A 551 0.20 11.18 -22.09
CA TYR A 551 0.12 9.90 -22.79
C TYR A 551 1.11 9.80 -23.97
N ASN A 552 1.16 10.82 -24.83
CA ASN A 552 2.06 10.83 -25.98
C ASN A 552 3.54 10.80 -25.54
N ARG A 553 3.93 11.67 -24.60
CA ARG A 553 5.30 11.73 -24.08
C ARG A 553 5.73 10.43 -23.43
N PHE A 554 4.83 9.74 -22.74
CA PHE A 554 5.10 8.43 -22.18
C PHE A 554 5.44 7.41 -23.26
N ASN A 555 4.61 7.32 -24.31
CA ASN A 555 4.85 6.40 -25.42
C ASN A 555 6.11 6.71 -26.22
N GLU A 556 6.53 7.98 -26.23
CA GLU A 556 7.76 8.45 -26.84
C GLU A 556 8.99 8.29 -25.93
N GLY A 557 8.82 7.82 -24.68
CA GLY A 557 9.91 7.68 -23.70
C GLY A 557 10.46 9.01 -23.18
N ARG A 558 9.71 10.10 -23.32
CA ARG A 558 10.10 11.47 -22.90
C ARG A 558 9.52 11.88 -21.55
N LEU A 559 8.63 11.07 -20.97
CA LEU A 559 8.00 11.38 -19.69
C LEU A 559 8.90 10.96 -18.52
N LYS A 560 9.40 11.92 -17.73
CA LYS A 560 10.21 11.64 -16.55
C LYS A 560 9.33 11.07 -15.43
N MET A 561 9.47 9.79 -15.12
CA MET A 561 8.76 9.18 -13.99
C MET A 561 9.27 9.73 -12.65
N PHE A 562 8.35 9.88 -11.70
CA PHE A 562 8.63 10.36 -10.35
C PHE A 562 7.65 9.72 -9.38
N LYS A 563 8.11 9.28 -8.19
CA LYS A 563 7.30 8.44 -7.29
C LYS A 563 6.16 9.19 -6.58
N LEU A 564 6.32 10.50 -6.35
CA LEU A 564 5.25 11.35 -5.83
C LEU A 564 4.39 11.79 -7.01
N GLU A 565 3.24 11.14 -7.18
CA GLU A 565 2.39 11.25 -8.36
C GLU A 565 1.90 12.67 -8.65
N ASP A 566 1.46 13.37 -7.61
CA ASP A 566 0.97 14.76 -7.69
C ASP A 566 2.08 15.73 -8.10
N VAL A 567 3.28 15.56 -7.54
CA VAL A 567 4.49 16.28 -7.95
C VAL A 567 4.90 15.90 -9.39
N ALA A 568 4.74 14.63 -9.79
CA ALA A 568 5.05 14.16 -11.13
C ALA A 568 4.22 14.91 -12.18
N MET A 569 2.92 15.11 -11.93
CA MET A 569 2.06 15.90 -12.81
C MET A 569 2.56 17.35 -12.94
N GLY A 570 2.97 17.99 -11.83
CA GLY A 570 3.58 19.32 -11.86
C GLY A 570 4.87 19.39 -12.68
N ILE A 571 5.75 18.38 -12.53
CA ILE A 571 6.99 18.25 -13.33
C ILE A 571 6.66 18.14 -14.82
N TRP A 572 5.71 17.28 -15.20
CA TRP A 572 5.35 17.09 -16.61
C TRP A 572 4.76 18.35 -17.24
N ILE A 573 3.93 19.07 -16.49
CA ILE A 573 3.33 20.34 -16.93
C ILE A 573 4.41 21.42 -17.07
N ASP A 574 5.37 21.48 -16.16
CA ASP A 574 6.48 22.43 -16.24
C ASP A 574 7.38 22.16 -17.45
N ASP A 575 7.67 20.89 -17.75
CA ASP A 575 8.38 20.49 -18.97
C ASP A 575 7.60 20.89 -20.24
N MET A 576 6.28 20.68 -20.26
CA MET A 576 5.43 21.14 -21.38
C MET A 576 5.44 22.66 -21.52
N LYS A 577 5.45 23.39 -20.41
CA LYS A 577 5.50 24.86 -20.39
C LYS A 577 6.83 25.39 -20.93
N LYS A 578 7.95 24.74 -20.58
CA LYS A 578 9.28 25.04 -21.15
C LYS A 578 9.32 24.82 -22.67
N GLU A 579 8.53 23.90 -23.18
CA GLU A 579 8.35 23.63 -24.61
C GLU A 579 7.28 24.51 -25.30
N GLY A 580 6.74 25.51 -24.60
CA GLY A 580 5.84 26.53 -25.17
C GLY A 580 4.35 26.28 -24.96
N LEU A 581 3.94 25.31 -24.14
CA LEU A 581 2.54 25.18 -23.72
C LEU A 581 2.18 26.33 -22.75
N GLU A 582 1.18 27.13 -23.10
CA GLU A 582 0.61 28.09 -22.15
C GLU A 582 -0.20 27.35 -21.08
N VAL A 583 0.22 27.49 -19.81
CA VAL A 583 -0.40 26.80 -18.67
C VAL A 583 -0.96 27.81 -17.68
N ARG A 584 -2.21 27.61 -17.28
CA ARG A 584 -2.90 28.34 -16.22
C ARG A 584 -3.13 27.43 -15.01
N TYR A 585 -2.70 27.92 -13.85
CA TYR A 585 -2.90 27.26 -12.55
C TYR A 585 -4.10 27.90 -11.86
N GLU A 586 -5.16 27.12 -11.66
CA GLU A 586 -6.38 27.57 -10.99
C GLU A 586 -6.48 26.98 -9.58
N LYS A 587 -6.32 27.85 -8.58
CA LYS A 587 -6.28 27.44 -7.17
C LYS A 587 -7.69 27.34 -6.59
N GLU A 588 -8.03 26.16 -6.08
CA GLU A 588 -9.26 25.90 -5.31
C GLU A 588 -8.92 25.63 -3.84
N GLU A 589 -9.09 26.64 -2.98
CA GLU A 589 -8.76 26.57 -1.56
C GLU A 589 -9.75 25.74 -0.73
N ARG A 590 -10.91 25.41 -1.30
CA ARG A 590 -11.93 24.56 -0.65
C ARG A 590 -11.67 23.06 -0.80
N ILE A 591 -10.52 22.68 -1.36
CA ILE A 591 -10.01 21.31 -1.33
C ILE A 591 -9.20 21.15 -0.04
N PHE A 592 -9.67 20.31 0.88
CA PHE A 592 -8.98 20.05 2.14
C PHE A 592 -8.19 18.75 2.06
N THR A 593 -6.90 18.81 2.38
CA THR A 593 -5.99 17.65 2.40
C THR A 593 -6.17 16.77 3.63
N GLU A 594 -6.79 17.30 4.67
CA GLU A 594 -7.08 16.57 5.91
C GLU A 594 -8.40 17.04 6.53
N GLY A 595 -9.17 16.08 7.05
CA GLY A 595 -10.50 16.29 7.61
C GLY A 595 -11.51 16.91 6.64
N CYS A 596 -12.32 17.81 7.18
CA CYS A 596 -13.39 18.50 6.48
C CYS A 596 -13.59 19.88 7.11
N LYS A 597 -13.87 20.90 6.28
CA LYS A 597 -14.42 22.20 6.74
C LYS A 597 -15.64 22.58 5.91
N ASP A 598 -16.61 23.22 6.55
CA ASP A 598 -17.84 23.67 5.88
C ASP A 598 -17.52 24.51 4.63
N GLY A 599 -18.29 24.30 3.58
CA GLY A 599 -18.03 24.90 2.26
C GLY A 599 -17.01 24.15 1.39
N TYR A 600 -16.53 22.98 1.81
CA TYR A 600 -15.62 22.15 1.03
C TYR A 600 -16.11 21.89 -0.41
N VAL A 601 -15.16 21.73 -1.33
CA VAL A 601 -15.34 21.12 -2.66
C VAL A 601 -14.85 19.67 -2.61
N ILE A 602 -13.71 19.44 -1.95
CA ILE A 602 -13.20 18.10 -1.63
C ILE A 602 -12.89 18.06 -0.13
N ALA A 603 -13.36 17.02 0.55
CA ALA A 603 -12.97 16.66 1.90
C ALA A 603 -12.21 15.32 1.89
N HIS A 604 -11.12 15.22 2.63
CA HIS A 604 -10.21 14.08 2.65
C HIS A 604 -9.47 14.08 4.00
N TYR A 605 -9.19 12.98 4.68
CA TYR A 605 -9.60 11.60 4.43
C TYR A 605 -11.02 11.35 4.93
N GLN A 606 -11.84 10.67 4.13
CA GLN A 606 -13.22 10.29 4.50
C GLN A 606 -13.39 8.77 4.38
N GLY A 607 -13.79 8.13 5.47
CA GLY A 607 -14.12 6.71 5.48
C GLY A 607 -15.52 6.46 4.92
N PRO A 608 -15.91 5.18 4.67
CA PRO A 608 -17.22 4.85 4.13
C PRO A 608 -18.41 5.43 4.92
N ARG A 609 -18.31 5.55 6.25
CA ARG A 609 -19.40 6.11 7.08
C ARG A 609 -19.47 7.63 6.96
N GLU A 610 -18.32 8.29 6.96
CA GLU A 610 -18.20 9.72 6.80
C GLU A 610 -18.71 10.15 5.41
N MET A 611 -18.38 9.40 4.35
CA MET A 611 -18.92 9.61 3.00
C MET A 611 -20.45 9.64 3.00
N MET A 612 -21.10 8.66 3.65
CA MET A 612 -22.56 8.58 3.73
C MET A 612 -23.15 9.76 4.49
N CYS A 613 -22.54 10.14 5.61
CA CYS A 613 -22.97 11.28 6.41
C CYS A 613 -22.83 12.61 5.64
N LEU A 614 -21.71 12.85 4.97
CA LEU A 614 -21.49 14.05 4.15
C LEU A 614 -22.52 14.15 3.03
N TRP A 615 -22.81 13.02 2.36
CA TRP A 615 -23.83 12.95 1.32
C TRP A 615 -25.22 13.27 1.86
N GLN A 616 -25.61 12.66 2.98
CA GLN A 616 -26.89 12.91 3.63
C GLN A 616 -27.06 14.39 3.99
N LYS A 617 -26.08 14.98 4.71
CA LYS A 617 -26.10 16.40 5.07
C LYS A 617 -26.21 17.31 3.85
N LEU A 618 -25.48 16.98 2.78
CA LEU A 618 -25.55 17.73 1.54
C LEU A 618 -26.93 17.62 0.87
N GLN A 619 -27.55 16.44 0.87
CA GLN A 619 -28.87 16.23 0.27
C GLN A 619 -29.97 16.95 1.05
N GLU A 620 -29.92 16.93 2.38
CA GLU A 620 -30.91 17.56 3.27
C GLU A 620 -30.78 19.08 3.29
N THR A 621 -29.56 19.59 3.46
CA THR A 621 -29.33 21.03 3.70
C THR A 621 -29.03 21.82 2.42
N LYS A 622 -28.70 21.13 1.32
CA LYS A 622 -28.14 21.71 0.09
C LYS A 622 -26.87 22.55 0.34
N ARG A 623 -26.19 22.34 1.46
CA ARG A 623 -24.95 23.01 1.86
C ARG A 623 -23.88 21.97 2.18
N ALA A 624 -22.62 22.31 1.88
CA ALA A 624 -21.47 21.48 2.25
C ALA A 624 -21.18 21.65 3.74
N ARG A 625 -21.62 20.69 4.55
CA ARG A 625 -21.43 20.67 6.00
C ARG A 625 -20.72 19.40 6.43
N CYS A 626 -19.73 19.55 7.31
CA CYS A 626 -18.95 18.42 7.80
C CYS A 626 -19.74 17.51 8.74
N CYS A 627 -19.28 16.27 8.89
CA CYS A 627 -19.78 15.32 9.87
C CYS A 627 -19.17 15.60 11.25
N GLY A 628 -19.98 15.44 12.31
CA GLY A 628 -19.68 15.97 13.65
C GLY A 628 -20.65 17.10 14.05
N ASP A 629 -20.88 17.26 15.34
CA ASP A 629 -21.60 18.41 15.91
C ASP A 629 -20.63 19.61 16.08
N PRO A 630 -21.11 20.86 15.94
CA PRO A 630 -20.33 22.05 16.27
C PRO A 630 -19.90 22.12 17.74
#